data_AF-A0A7R9G3S3-F1
#
_entry.id   AF-A0A7R9G3S3-F1
#
_cell.length_a   1.000
_cell.length_b   1.000
_cell.length_c   1.000
_cell.angle_alpha   90.00
_cell.angle_beta   90.00
_cell.angle_gamma   90.00
#
_symmetry.space_group_name_H-M   'P 1'
#
loop_
_entity.id
_entity.type
_entity.pdbx_description
1 polymer ?
#
loop_
_entity_poly.entity_id
_entity_poly.type
_entity_poly.pdbx_seq_one_letter_code
_entity_poly.pdbx_strand_id
1 'polypeptide(L)'
;MRKIKYVRNSFINQGSVLLTEKPFVYVLKSKLRGEICDNCFKRRQLLKCGACAYVQYCNRECQKQSWEDHKVECGNLKRVAPRVVPDAARLLARIIFKLKRGGGLERRYYTETKSRTFKDLMSRKYR
;
A
#
# COMPACT_ATOMS: atom_id res chain seq x y z
N MET A 1 -23.80 12.86 0.11
CA MET A 1 -22.89 13.84 0.77
C MET A 1 -22.72 13.44 2.23
N ARG A 2 -21.53 13.07 2.69
CA ARG A 2 -21.24 12.87 4.13
C ARG A 2 -20.17 13.88 4.50
N LYS A 3 -20.55 14.88 5.31
CA LYS A 3 -19.70 15.97 5.83
C LYS A 3 -19.08 15.52 7.15
N ILE A 4 -17.76 15.58 7.29
CA ILE A 4 -17.08 15.44 8.58
C ILE A 4 -16.87 16.84 9.17
N LYS A 5 -17.63 17.15 10.23
CA LYS A 5 -17.48 18.35 11.06
C LYS A 5 -16.13 18.29 11.80
N TYR A 6 -15.35 19.37 11.70
CA TYR A 6 -14.29 19.61 12.69
C TYR A 6 -14.92 19.95 14.02
N VAL A 7 -14.71 19.05 14.95
CA VAL A 7 -15.16 19.13 16.32
C VAL A 7 -14.12 19.95 17.11
N ARG A 8 -14.31 21.28 17.18
CA ARG A 8 -13.89 22.03 18.37
C ARG A 8 -15.07 21.89 19.34
N ASN A 9 -14.93 21.07 20.38
CA ASN A 9 -16.00 20.71 21.35
C ASN A 9 -17.19 19.92 20.78
N SER A 10 -17.06 18.61 20.63
CA SER A 10 -18.16 17.73 20.26
C SER A 10 -17.82 16.33 20.75
N PHE A 11 -18.81 15.68 21.34
CA PHE A 11 -18.65 14.36 21.91
C PHE A 11 -18.25 13.37 20.81
N ILE A 12 -17.07 12.77 20.94
CA ILE A 12 -16.64 11.67 20.08
C ILE A 12 -17.25 10.41 20.68
N ASN A 13 -18.24 9.85 19.98
CA ASN A 13 -18.88 8.62 20.43
C ASN A 13 -17.94 7.42 20.23
N GLN A 14 -18.11 6.39 21.07
CA GLN A 14 -17.44 5.11 20.88
C GLN A 14 -17.72 4.57 19.47
N GLY A 15 -16.68 4.08 18.79
CA GLY A 15 -16.77 3.58 17.41
C GLY A 15 -16.67 4.67 16.32
N SER A 16 -16.51 5.95 16.67
CA SER A 16 -16.31 7.00 15.67
C SER A 16 -14.98 6.84 14.93
N VAL A 17 -15.02 6.97 13.61
CA VAL A 17 -13.80 7.02 12.77
C VAL A 17 -13.23 8.43 12.84
N LEU A 18 -12.04 8.56 13.41
CA LEU A 18 -11.34 9.84 13.50
C LEU A 18 -10.62 10.18 12.21
N LEU A 19 -9.94 9.19 11.63
CA LEU A 19 -9.05 9.34 10.48
C LEU A 19 -9.12 8.10 9.59
N THR A 20 -8.92 8.27 8.29
CA THR A 20 -8.76 7.17 7.35
C THR A 20 -7.67 7.53 6.38
N GLU A 21 -6.74 6.61 6.14
CA GLU A 21 -5.65 6.83 5.21
C GLU A 21 -5.29 5.53 4.49
N LYS A 22 -4.94 5.66 3.21
CA LYS A 22 -4.37 4.55 2.45
C LYS A 22 -2.88 4.43 2.78
N PRO A 23 -2.37 3.21 2.99
CA PRO A 23 -0.95 3.00 3.26
C PRO A 23 -0.09 3.61 2.14
N PHE A 24 1.10 4.11 2.51
CA PHE A 24 2.04 4.65 1.53
C PHE A 24 2.47 3.56 0.54
N VAL A 25 2.85 2.40 1.09
CA VAL A 25 3.04 1.13 0.39
C VAL A 25 2.57 -0.01 1.29
N TYR A 26 2.38 -1.20 0.72
CA TYR A 26 2.02 -2.40 1.46
C TYR A 26 2.62 -3.63 0.79
N VAL A 27 2.70 -4.76 1.50
CA VAL A 27 3.00 -6.09 0.95
C VAL A 27 2.13 -7.13 1.66
N LEU A 28 1.72 -8.19 0.95
CA LEU A 28 1.10 -9.35 1.57
C LEU A 28 2.18 -10.20 2.28
N LYS A 29 1.85 -10.72 3.46
CA LYS A 29 2.75 -11.65 4.17
C LYS A 29 2.99 -12.90 3.31
N SER A 30 4.25 -13.31 3.20
CA SER A 30 4.67 -14.45 2.38
C SER A 30 3.92 -15.76 2.71
N LYS A 31 3.53 -15.95 3.98
CA LYS A 31 2.74 -17.09 4.47
C LYS A 31 1.31 -17.15 3.94
N LEU A 32 0.75 -16.01 3.47
CA LEU A 32 -0.64 -15.91 2.99
C LEU A 32 -0.73 -15.92 1.46
N ARG A 33 0.40 -16.06 0.77
CA ARG A 33 0.43 -16.20 -0.69
C ARG A 33 -0.29 -17.49 -1.08
N GLY A 34 -1.08 -17.43 -2.14
CA GLY A 34 -1.93 -18.54 -2.60
C GLY A 34 -3.34 -18.49 -2.03
N GLU A 35 -3.54 -17.79 -0.91
CA GLU A 35 -4.81 -17.74 -0.21
C GLU A 35 -5.48 -16.36 -0.33
N ILE A 36 -4.68 -15.30 -0.32
CA ILE A 36 -5.15 -13.91 -0.28
C ILE A 36 -4.62 -13.13 -1.47
N CYS A 37 -5.44 -12.24 -2.04
CA CYS A 37 -5.06 -11.35 -3.11
C CYS A 37 -3.99 -10.33 -2.65
N ASP A 38 -2.89 -10.21 -3.41
CA ASP A 38 -1.79 -9.26 -3.17
C ASP A 38 -2.22 -7.78 -3.25
N ASN A 39 -3.40 -7.46 -3.80
CA ASN A 39 -3.90 -6.08 -3.94
C ASN A 39 -5.02 -5.74 -2.94
N CYS A 40 -6.09 -6.54 -2.90
CA CYS A 40 -7.29 -6.22 -2.12
C CYS A 40 -7.36 -6.93 -0.76
N PHE A 41 -6.41 -7.82 -0.46
CA PHE A 41 -6.33 -8.59 0.79
C PHE A 41 -7.56 -9.46 1.11
N LYS A 42 -8.41 -9.74 0.12
CA LYS A 42 -9.54 -10.66 0.26
C LYS A 42 -9.13 -12.09 -0.07
N ARG A 43 -9.66 -13.04 0.69
CA ARG A 43 -9.52 -14.48 0.44
C ARG A 43 -10.44 -14.89 -0.71
N ARG A 44 -9.88 -15.36 -1.82
CA ARG A 44 -10.58 -15.73 -3.06
C ARG A 44 -9.77 -16.75 -3.86
N GLN A 45 -10.34 -17.29 -4.93
CA GLN A 45 -9.55 -17.93 -5.98
C GLN A 45 -8.63 -16.89 -6.63
N LEU A 46 -7.36 -17.27 -6.83
CA LEU A 46 -6.33 -16.34 -7.30
C LEU A 46 -5.70 -16.78 -8.60
N LEU A 47 -5.33 -15.78 -9.39
CA LEU A 47 -4.56 -15.90 -10.62
C LEU A 47 -3.14 -15.38 -10.36
N LYS A 48 -2.14 -16.17 -10.70
CA LYS A 48 -0.73 -15.75 -10.65
C LYS A 48 -0.47 -14.69 -11.72
N CYS A 49 0.38 -13.72 -11.40
CA CYS A 49 0.96 -12.86 -12.44
C CYS A 49 1.73 -13.73 -13.44
N GLY A 50 1.37 -13.67 -14.72
CA GLY A 50 1.98 -14.52 -15.76
C GLY A 50 3.48 -14.26 -15.97
N ALA A 51 3.98 -13.09 -15.59
CA ALA A 51 5.38 -12.73 -15.79
C ALA A 51 6.31 -13.26 -14.68
N CYS A 52 5.96 -13.02 -13.41
CA CYS A 52 6.82 -13.39 -12.28
C CYS A 52 6.36 -14.64 -11.51
N ALA A 53 5.12 -15.09 -11.70
CA ALA A 53 4.47 -16.18 -10.95
C ALA A 53 4.49 -16.03 -9.40
N TYR A 54 4.92 -14.88 -8.88
CA TYR A 54 5.13 -14.64 -7.44
C TYR A 54 3.90 -14.03 -6.75
N VAL A 55 3.33 -12.99 -7.35
CA VAL A 55 2.17 -12.27 -6.84
C VAL A 55 0.89 -12.83 -7.43
N GLN A 56 -0.19 -12.76 -6.66
CA GLN A 56 -1.46 -13.39 -7.01
C GLN A 56 -2.64 -12.43 -6.79
N TYR A 57 -3.56 -12.40 -7.75
CA TYR A 57 -4.69 -11.47 -7.75
C TYR A 57 -6.01 -12.21 -7.94
N CYS A 58 -7.09 -11.70 -7.36
CA CYS A 58 -8.40 -12.31 -7.58
C CYS A 58 -8.95 -12.07 -9.00
N ASN A 59 -8.49 -11.03 -9.71
CA ASN A 59 -8.92 -10.69 -11.06
C ASN A 59 -7.96 -9.67 -11.72
N ARG A 60 -8.18 -9.41 -13.01
CA ARG A 60 -7.41 -8.44 -13.82
C ARG A 60 -7.48 -7.01 -13.26
N GLU A 61 -8.58 -6.63 -12.62
CA GLU A 61 -8.72 -5.30 -12.03
C GLU A 61 -7.77 -5.10 -10.84
N CYS A 62 -7.68 -6.08 -9.94
CA CYS A 62 -6.70 -6.06 -8.85
C CYS A 62 -5.26 -6.06 -9.37
N GLN A 63 -4.98 -6.79 -10.45
CA GLN A 63 -3.67 -6.76 -11.09
C GLN A 63 -3.36 -5.36 -11.64
N LYS A 64 -4.30 -4.73 -12.35
CA LYS A 64 -4.15 -3.38 -12.91
C LYS A 64 -3.93 -2.32 -11.82
N GLN A 65 -4.70 -2.35 -10.75
CA GLN A 65 -4.56 -1.43 -9.61
C GLN A 65 -3.19 -1.54 -8.93
N SER A 66 -2.67 -2.76 -8.79
CA SER A 66 -1.35 -2.99 -8.20
C SER A 66 -0.18 -2.73 -9.15
N TRP A 67 -0.45 -2.53 -10.45
CA TRP A 67 0.58 -2.58 -11.50
C TRP A 67 1.64 -1.49 -11.34
N GLU A 68 1.25 -0.30 -10.88
CA GLU A 68 2.18 0.81 -10.67
C GLU A 68 3.33 0.43 -9.71
N ASP A 69 3.00 -0.22 -8.60
CA ASP A 69 3.97 -0.70 -7.61
C ASP A 69 4.59 -2.04 -8.01
N HIS A 70 3.81 -2.93 -8.63
CA HIS A 70 4.28 -4.27 -9.00
C HIS A 70 5.25 -4.25 -10.20
N LYS A 71 5.05 -3.35 -11.19
CA LYS A 71 5.83 -3.30 -12.43
C LYS A 71 7.34 -3.24 -12.16
N VAL A 72 7.75 -2.43 -11.18
CA VAL A 72 9.16 -2.23 -10.83
C VAL A 72 9.79 -3.42 -10.09
N GLU A 73 9.01 -4.22 -9.38
CA GLU A 73 9.50 -5.42 -8.68
C GLU A 73 9.30 -6.71 -9.50
N CYS A 74 8.42 -6.72 -10.50
CA CYS A 74 8.01 -7.91 -11.23
C CYS A 74 9.19 -8.68 -11.85
N GLY A 75 10.07 -7.97 -12.57
CA GLY A 75 11.27 -8.58 -13.17
C GLY A 75 12.26 -9.11 -12.14
N ASN A 76 12.39 -8.43 -11.00
CA ASN A 76 13.27 -8.86 -9.92
C ASN A 76 12.73 -10.11 -9.23
N LEU A 77 11.41 -10.16 -8.97
CA LEU A 77 10.74 -11.33 -8.41
C LEU A 77 10.88 -12.55 -9.33
N LYS A 78 10.80 -12.36 -10.65
CA LYS A 78 11.07 -13.42 -11.63
C LYS A 78 12.50 -13.95 -11.52
N ARG A 79 13.49 -13.05 -11.42
CA ARG A 79 14.92 -13.40 -11.39
C ARG A 79 15.33 -14.18 -10.14
N VAL A 80 14.70 -13.90 -9.00
CA VAL A 80 15.04 -14.55 -7.72
C VAL A 80 14.26 -15.83 -7.46
N ALA A 81 13.30 -16.19 -8.33
CA ALA A 81 12.54 -17.43 -8.21
C ALA A 81 13.49 -18.66 -8.16
N PRO A 82 13.18 -19.69 -7.35
CA PRO A 82 11.98 -19.86 -6.52
C PRO A 82 12.09 -19.24 -5.11
N ARG A 83 13.12 -18.43 -4.82
CA ARG A 83 13.33 -17.88 -3.48
C ARG A 83 12.17 -16.99 -3.06
N VAL A 84 11.74 -17.14 -1.81
CA VAL A 84 10.74 -16.26 -1.19
C VAL A 84 11.47 -15.04 -0.63
N VAL A 85 11.09 -13.85 -1.11
CA VAL A 85 11.68 -12.61 -0.62
C VAL A 85 11.12 -12.32 0.78
N PRO A 86 11.97 -12.03 1.78
CA PRO A 86 11.50 -11.63 3.11
C PRO A 86 10.54 -10.43 3.04
N ASP A 87 9.44 -10.50 3.77
CA ASP A 87 8.36 -9.50 3.71
C ASP A 87 8.87 -8.08 3.97
N ALA A 88 9.73 -7.91 4.97
CA ALA A 88 10.34 -6.62 5.31
C ALA A 88 11.23 -6.09 4.18
N ALA A 89 12.02 -6.96 3.52
CA ALA A 89 12.88 -6.57 2.41
C ALA A 89 12.05 -6.08 1.21
N ARG A 90 10.97 -6.78 0.87
CA ARG A 90 10.04 -6.36 -0.19
C ARG A 90 9.34 -5.05 0.15
N LEU A 91 8.93 -4.86 1.42
CA LEU A 91 8.31 -3.63 1.89
C LEU A 91 9.26 -2.44 1.75
N LEU A 92 10.51 -2.56 2.22
CA LEU A 92 11.55 -1.54 2.08
C LEU A 92 11.83 -1.22 0.61
N ALA A 93 11.92 -2.23 -0.26
CA ALA A 93 12.09 -2.02 -1.68
C ALA A 93 10.94 -1.18 -2.28
N ARG A 94 9.67 -1.47 -1.93
CA ARG A 94 8.52 -0.67 -2.38
C ARG A 94 8.59 0.78 -1.89
N ILE A 95 8.99 1.02 -0.63
CA ILE A 95 9.21 2.38 -0.11
C ILE A 95 10.22 3.12 -0.98
N ILE A 96 11.39 2.52 -1.21
CA ILE A 96 12.47 3.12 -2.00
C ILE A 96 11.99 3.42 -3.43
N PHE A 97 11.34 2.47 -4.10
CA PHE A 97 10.85 2.67 -5.46
C PHE A 97 9.79 3.76 -5.55
N LYS A 98 8.88 3.83 -4.56
CA LYS A 98 7.84 4.86 -4.54
C LYS A 98 8.45 6.26 -4.31
N LEU A 99 9.42 6.38 -3.41
CA LEU A 99 10.14 7.63 -3.19
C LEU A 99 10.89 8.10 -4.45
N LYS A 100 11.58 7.18 -5.14
CA LYS A 100 12.29 7.49 -6.39
C LYS A 100 11.37 7.99 -7.51
N ARG A 101 10.10 7.59 -7.52
CA ARG A 101 9.07 8.04 -8.49
C ARG A 101 8.37 9.33 -8.07
N GLY A 102 8.84 10.02 -7.03
CA GLY A 102 8.23 11.26 -6.55
C GLY A 102 7.08 11.06 -5.57
N GLY A 103 6.82 9.83 -5.12
CA GLY A 103 5.75 9.53 -4.16
C GLY A 103 5.90 10.27 -2.83
N GLY A 104 7.10 10.74 -2.52
CA GLY A 104 7.35 11.61 -1.38
C GLY A 104 6.57 12.93 -1.38
N LEU A 105 6.16 13.39 -2.57
CA LEU A 105 5.41 14.63 -2.81
C LEU A 105 3.90 14.40 -2.97
N GLU A 106 3.44 13.13 -3.01
CA GLU A 106 2.02 12.81 -3.11
C GLU A 106 1.26 13.37 -1.89
N ARG A 107 0.34 14.32 -2.13
CA ARG A 107 -0.60 14.78 -1.10
C ARG A 107 -1.64 13.70 -0.84
N ARG A 108 -1.72 13.25 0.40
CA ARG A 108 -2.73 12.33 0.91
C ARG A 108 -3.61 13.04 1.93
N TYR A 109 -4.90 12.93 1.70
CA TYR A 109 -5.93 13.51 2.55
C TYR A 109 -6.31 12.51 3.62
N TYR A 110 -6.19 12.91 4.89
CA TYR A 110 -6.62 12.13 6.05
C TYR A 110 -7.94 12.67 6.64
N THR A 111 -8.41 13.82 6.14
CA THR A 111 -9.76 14.39 6.33
C THR A 111 -10.20 15.11 5.04
N GLU A 112 -11.42 15.65 4.99
CA GLU A 112 -11.91 16.44 3.86
C GLU A 112 -11.04 17.67 3.52
N THR A 113 -10.39 18.28 4.53
CA THR A 113 -9.67 19.55 4.34
C THR A 113 -8.17 19.46 4.62
N LYS A 114 -7.73 18.49 5.42
CA LYS A 114 -6.31 18.31 5.77
C LYS A 114 -5.68 17.20 4.95
N SER A 115 -4.50 17.52 4.45
CA SER A 115 -3.62 16.61 3.75
C SER A 115 -2.20 16.68 4.29
N ARG A 116 -1.42 15.66 4.00
CA ARG A 116 0.03 15.60 4.24
C ARG A 116 0.73 14.92 3.08
N THR A 117 2.02 15.14 2.98
CA THR A 117 2.94 14.38 2.14
C THR A 117 3.74 13.42 2.99
N PHE A 118 4.43 12.46 2.36
CA PHE A 118 5.35 11.58 3.09
C PHE A 118 6.50 12.37 3.73
N LYS A 119 6.94 13.47 3.11
CA LYS A 119 7.99 14.34 3.68
C LYS A 119 7.58 14.97 5.01
N ASP A 120 6.28 15.25 5.20
CA ASP A 120 5.77 15.83 6.45
C ASP A 120 5.85 14.84 7.63
N LEU A 121 6.02 13.54 7.36
CA LEU A 121 6.19 12.48 8.36
C LEU A 121 7.64 12.33 8.83
N MET A 122 8.59 12.86 8.07
CA MET A 122 10.00 12.77 8.44
C MET A 122 10.25 13.79 9.54
N SER A 123 10.70 13.32 10.71
CA SER A 123 11.09 14.18 11.82
C SER A 123 12.02 15.28 11.31
N ARG A 124 11.74 16.54 11.66
CA ARG A 124 12.64 17.67 11.39
C ARG A 124 14.03 17.22 11.86
N LYS A 125 15.00 17.18 10.96
CA LYS A 125 16.40 16.95 11.34
C LYS A 125 16.72 18.00 12.40
N TYR A 126 17.03 17.55 13.62
CA TYR A 126 17.73 18.41 14.58
C TYR A 126 18.99 18.89 13.85
N ARG A 127 19.05 20.21 13.62
CA ARG A 127 20.25 20.88 13.15
C ARG A 127 21.26 20.91 14.27
#